data_AF-G2SMA1-F1
#
_entry.id   AF-G2SMA1-F1
#
_cell.length_a   1.000
_cell.length_b   1.000
_cell.length_c   1.000
_cell.angle_alpha   90.00
_cell.angle_beta   90.00
_cell.angle_gamma   90.00
#
_symmetry.space_group_name_H-M   'P 1'
#
loop_
_entity.id
_entity.type
_entity.pdbx_description
1 polymer ?
#
loop_
_entity_poly.entity_id
_entity_poly.type
_entity_poly.pdbx_seq_one_letter_code
_entity_poly.pdbx_strand_id
1 'polypeptide(L)'
;MAKYSPELKAEIISKYNQGMATSIQLAREYNLNSRVVRSWIQTYRLQGKIRHSRNKRIFDTDFKLAVIDYYQTHEVTIAEVAARFDLLPGQVSHWRTLFKTGGIEALRPHQREGSPNNEITKHPERTNIIRIERK
;
A
#
# COMPACT_ATOMS: atom_id res chain seq x y z
N MET A 1 5.39 4.23 -2.79
CA MET A 1 4.82 4.41 -4.15
C MET A 1 4.22 3.09 -4.60
N ALA A 2 3.06 3.12 -5.26
CA ALA A 2 2.50 1.93 -5.88
C ALA A 2 3.42 1.51 -7.03
N LYS A 3 3.87 0.24 -7.06
CA LYS A 3 4.77 -0.27 -8.12
C LYS A 3 4.12 -0.23 -9.52
N TYR A 4 2.80 -0.28 -9.57
CA TYR A 4 2.01 -0.31 -10.80
C TYR A 4 0.84 0.66 -10.66
N SER A 5 0.58 1.42 -11.72
CA SER A 5 -0.49 2.42 -11.72
C SER A 5 -1.87 1.75 -11.68
N PRO A 6 -2.88 2.40 -11.08
CA PRO A 6 -4.28 1.96 -11.12
C PRO A 6 -4.78 1.67 -12.54
N GLU A 7 -4.41 2.53 -13.48
CA GLU A 7 -4.90 2.54 -14.86
C GLU A 7 -4.37 1.31 -15.61
N LEU A 8 -3.08 1.00 -15.45
CA LEU A 8 -2.45 -0.19 -16.04
C LEU A 8 -3.14 -1.47 -15.58
N LYS A 9 -3.47 -1.57 -14.29
CA LYS A 9 -4.17 -2.74 -13.74
C LYS A 9 -5.58 -2.89 -14.33
N ALA A 10 -6.29 -1.76 -14.48
CA ALA A 10 -7.64 -1.74 -15.05
C ALA A 10 -7.65 -2.17 -16.52
N GLU A 11 -6.68 -1.69 -17.31
CA GLU A 11 -6.53 -2.05 -18.71
C GLU A 11 -6.29 -3.56 -18.89
N ILE A 12 -5.35 -4.14 -18.13
CA ILE A 12 -5.01 -5.56 -18.19
C ILE A 12 -6.22 -6.44 -17.87
N ILE A 13 -7.00 -6.07 -16.85
CA ILE A 13 -8.19 -6.84 -16.45
C ILE A 13 -9.32 -6.66 -17.46
N SER A 14 -9.47 -5.48 -18.06
CA SER A 14 -10.42 -5.25 -19.15
C SER A 14 -10.12 -6.14 -20.35
N LYS A 15 -8.87 -6.17 -20.83
CA LYS A 15 -8.44 -7.06 -21.93
C LYS A 15 -8.65 -8.54 -21.60
N TYR A 16 -8.38 -8.93 -20.36
CA TYR A 16 -8.62 -10.29 -19.89
C TYR A 16 -10.12 -10.67 -19.95
N ASN A 17 -11.00 -9.79 -19.47
CA ASN A 17 -12.45 -10.02 -19.48
C ASN A 17 -13.04 -10.07 -20.89
N GLN A 18 -12.47 -9.31 -21.82
CA GLN A 18 -12.86 -9.34 -23.24
C GLN A 18 -12.39 -10.62 -23.96
N GLY A 19 -11.68 -11.52 -23.27
CA GLY A 19 -11.17 -12.76 -23.86
C GLY A 19 -10.05 -12.54 -24.89
N MET A 20 -9.51 -11.32 -24.99
CA MET A 20 -8.54 -10.94 -26.01
C MET A 20 -7.18 -11.60 -25.81
N ALA A 21 -6.82 -11.92 -24.57
CA ALA A 21 -5.51 -12.48 -24.23
C ALA A 21 -5.53 -13.28 -22.92
N THR A 22 -4.69 -14.32 -22.88
CA THR A 22 -4.41 -15.07 -21.65
C THR A 22 -3.53 -14.26 -20.69
N SER A 23 -3.49 -14.64 -19.41
CA SER A 23 -2.62 -14.01 -18.41
C SER A 23 -1.13 -14.02 -18.80
N ILE A 24 -0.70 -15.01 -19.59
CA ILE A 24 0.70 -15.14 -20.06
C ILE A 24 0.96 -14.15 -21.19
N GLN A 25 0.03 -14.02 -22.14
CA GLN A 25 0.13 -13.05 -23.23
C GLN A 25 0.13 -11.61 -22.70
N LEU A 26 -0.77 -11.28 -21.78
CA LEU A 26 -0.79 -9.97 -21.11
C LEU A 26 0.50 -9.70 -20.34
N ALA A 27 1.06 -10.69 -19.66
CA ALA A 27 2.35 -10.50 -18.97
C ALA A 27 3.49 -10.17 -19.94
N ARG A 28 3.50 -10.78 -21.14
CA ARG A 28 4.51 -10.48 -22.17
C ARG A 28 4.28 -9.11 -22.82
N GLU A 29 3.05 -8.78 -23.17
CA GLU A 29 2.67 -7.52 -23.83
C GLU A 29 3.06 -6.30 -22.99
N TYR A 30 2.80 -6.35 -21.68
CA TYR A 30 3.11 -5.26 -20.76
C TYR A 30 4.49 -5.39 -20.08
N ASN A 31 5.31 -6.37 -20.48
CA ASN A 31 6.61 -6.68 -19.88
C ASN A 31 6.55 -6.81 -18.33
N LEU A 32 5.54 -7.54 -17.84
CA LEU A 32 5.27 -7.77 -16.43
C LEU A 32 5.59 -9.21 -16.02
N ASN A 33 5.86 -9.41 -14.73
CA ASN A 33 5.95 -10.74 -14.18
C ASN A 33 4.58 -11.43 -14.22
N SER A 34 4.51 -12.64 -14.80
CA SER A 34 3.28 -13.41 -14.94
C SER A 34 2.55 -13.69 -13.62
N ARG A 35 3.28 -13.82 -12.50
CA ARG A 35 2.67 -13.96 -11.16
C ARG A 35 1.89 -12.72 -10.74
N VAL A 36 2.37 -11.53 -11.11
CA VAL A 36 1.70 -10.27 -10.79
C VAL A 36 0.38 -10.16 -11.53
N VAL A 37 0.38 -10.43 -12.83
CA VAL A 37 -0.83 -10.42 -13.67
C VAL A 37 -1.84 -11.46 -13.18
N ARG A 38 -1.38 -12.68 -12.89
CA ARG A 38 -2.24 -13.75 -12.36
C ARG A 38 -2.86 -13.37 -11.00
N SER A 39 -2.10 -12.72 -10.12
CA SER A 39 -2.61 -12.23 -8.83
C SER A 39 -3.72 -11.20 -9.00
N TRP A 40 -3.59 -10.28 -9.96
CA TRP A 40 -4.63 -9.28 -10.25
C TRP A 40 -5.90 -9.92 -10.80
N ILE A 41 -5.78 -10.83 -11.77
CA ILE A 41 -6.91 -11.58 -12.33
C ILE A 41 -7.61 -12.38 -11.24
N GLN A 42 -6.87 -13.07 -10.36
CA GLN A 42 -7.45 -13.83 -9.27
C GLN A 42 -8.19 -12.93 -8.27
N THR A 43 -7.61 -11.78 -7.91
CA THR A 43 -8.26 -10.80 -7.03
C THR A 43 -9.56 -10.30 -7.64
N TYR A 44 -9.53 -9.99 -8.93
CA TYR A 44 -10.71 -9.55 -9.68
C TYR A 44 -11.80 -10.62 -9.73
N ARG A 45 -11.45 -11.87 -10.02
CA ARG A 45 -12.40 -13.00 -10.03
C ARG A 45 -13.07 -13.23 -8.67
N LEU A 46 -12.34 -13.03 -7.57
CA LEU A 46 -12.85 -13.23 -6.21
C LEU A 46 -13.70 -12.06 -5.70
N GLN A 47 -13.34 -10.83 -6.05
CA GLN A 47 -13.91 -9.62 -5.42
C GLN A 47 -14.70 -8.74 -6.38
N GLY A 48 -14.70 -9.05 -7.68
CA GLY A 48 -15.30 -8.22 -8.75
C GLY A 48 -14.58 -6.88 -8.97
N LYS A 49 -13.52 -6.58 -8.21
CA LYS A 49 -12.82 -5.30 -8.23
C LYS A 49 -11.32 -5.44 -8.07
N ILE A 50 -10.61 -4.45 -8.60
CA ILE A 50 -9.16 -4.34 -8.50
C ILE A 50 -8.83 -3.57 -7.24
N ARG A 51 -7.96 -4.14 -6.39
CA ARG A 51 -7.43 -3.37 -5.26
C ARG A 51 -6.35 -2.41 -5.78
N HIS A 52 -6.69 -1.13 -5.78
CA HIS A 52 -5.70 -0.08 -5.92
C HIS A 52 -4.71 -0.16 -4.76
N SER A 53 -3.48 0.26 -5.01
CA SER A 53 -2.50 0.38 -3.93
C SER A 53 -3.05 1.39 -2.93
N ARG A 54 -3.36 0.97 -1.71
CA ARG A 54 -3.72 1.93 -0.66
C ARG A 54 -2.47 2.74 -0.36
N ASN A 55 -2.57 4.05 -0.49
CA ASN A 55 -1.54 4.94 0.02
C ASN A 55 -1.39 4.71 1.53
N LYS A 56 -0.19 4.98 2.07
CA LYS A 56 0.04 4.88 3.51
C LYS A 56 -0.87 5.89 4.20
N ARG A 57 -1.99 5.42 4.75
CA ARG A 57 -2.90 6.23 5.56
C ARG A 57 -2.24 6.43 6.92
N ILE A 58 -2.11 7.69 7.33
CA ILE A 58 -1.74 8.05 8.69
C ILE A 58 -3.05 8.10 9.47
N PHE A 59 -3.10 7.36 10.58
CA PHE A 59 -4.26 7.34 11.47
C PHE A 59 -3.88 8.07 12.75
N ASP A 60 -4.75 8.98 13.14
CA ASP A 60 -4.62 9.68 14.41
C ASP A 60 -4.81 8.73 15.61
N THR A 61 -4.25 9.10 16.76
CA THR A 61 -4.36 8.31 17.99
C THR A 61 -5.82 8.17 18.43
N ASP A 62 -6.62 9.23 18.35
CA ASP A 62 -8.03 9.20 18.76
C ASP A 62 -8.84 8.25 17.89
N PHE A 63 -8.56 8.23 16.59
CA PHE A 63 -9.18 7.27 15.67
C PHE A 63 -8.82 5.83 16.03
N LYS A 64 -7.54 5.56 16.31
CA LYS A 64 -7.11 4.21 16.72
C LYS A 64 -7.78 3.79 18.04
N LEU A 65 -7.90 4.72 18.99
CA LEU A 65 -8.60 4.47 20.25
C LEU A 65 -10.06 4.13 20.03
N ALA A 66 -10.78 4.91 19.22
CA ALA A 66 -12.18 4.63 18.88
C ALA A 66 -12.38 3.25 18.25
N VAL A 67 -11.43 2.81 17.40
CA VAL A 67 -11.47 1.47 16.79
C VAL A 67 -11.26 0.36 17.84
N ILE A 68 -10.33 0.57 18.79
CA ILE A 68 -10.07 -0.40 19.86
C ILE A 68 -11.20 -0.45 20.87
N ASP A 69 -11.73 0.71 21.28
CA ASP A 69 -12.88 0.83 22.17
C ASP A 69 -14.10 0.14 21.56
N TYR A 70 -14.40 0.40 20.28
CA TYR A 70 -15.47 -0.28 19.56
C TYR A 70 -15.28 -1.81 19.56
N TYR A 71 -14.06 -2.28 19.30
CA TYR A 71 -13.76 -3.72 19.33
C TYR A 71 -13.91 -4.34 20.74
N GLN A 72 -13.69 -3.58 21.82
CA GLN A 72 -13.81 -4.07 23.19
C GLN A 72 -15.24 -4.05 23.71
N THR A 73 -16.04 -3.09 23.27
CA THR A 73 -17.43 -2.90 23.71
C THR A 73 -18.43 -3.73 22.93
N HIS A 74 -18.06 -4.26 21.76
CA HIS A 74 -18.92 -5.03 20.88
C HIS A 74 -18.39 -6.46 20.70
N GLU A 75 -19.31 -7.44 20.65
CA GLU A 75 -18.99 -8.84 20.33
C GLU A 75 -18.76 -9.03 18.82
N VAL A 76 -17.68 -8.46 18.30
CA VAL A 76 -17.34 -8.47 16.87
C VAL A 76 -15.96 -9.03 16.61
N THR A 77 -15.78 -9.63 15.45
CA THR A 77 -14.49 -10.11 14.97
C THR A 77 -13.62 -8.96 14.47
N ILE A 78 -12.30 -9.20 14.43
CA ILE A 78 -11.33 -8.25 13.86
C ILE A 78 -11.65 -7.94 12.39
N ALA A 79 -12.18 -8.92 11.65
CA ALA A 79 -12.56 -8.75 10.26
C ALA A 79 -13.75 -7.79 10.11
N GLU A 80 -14.75 -7.89 10.98
CA GLU A 80 -15.94 -7.02 10.98
C GLU A 80 -15.58 -5.59 11.38
N VAL A 81 -14.74 -5.40 12.40
CA VAL A 81 -14.20 -4.07 12.75
C VAL A 81 -13.41 -3.49 11.58
N ALA A 82 -12.54 -4.28 10.96
CA ALA A 82 -11.78 -3.82 9.81
C ALA A 82 -12.67 -3.42 8.64
N ALA A 83 -13.75 -4.17 8.37
CA ALA A 83 -14.72 -3.82 7.34
C ALA A 83 -15.45 -2.51 7.68
N ARG A 84 -15.89 -2.33 8.93
CA ARG A 84 -16.61 -1.13 9.39
C ARG A 84 -15.79 0.16 9.26
N PHE A 85 -14.51 0.12 9.59
CA PHE A 85 -13.64 1.30 9.61
C PHE A 85 -12.77 1.47 8.35
N ASP A 86 -13.01 0.68 7.29
CA ASP A 86 -12.16 0.57 6.09
C ASP A 86 -10.66 0.38 6.43
N LEU A 87 -10.40 -0.58 7.31
CA LEU A 87 -9.06 -0.97 7.75
C LEU A 87 -8.69 -2.35 7.20
N LEU A 88 -7.42 -2.70 7.37
CA LEU A 88 -6.97 -4.07 7.22
C LEU A 88 -7.10 -4.79 8.56
N PRO A 89 -7.53 -6.07 8.59
CA PRO A 89 -7.56 -6.87 9.82
C PRO A 89 -6.22 -6.87 10.58
N GLY A 90 -5.10 -6.88 9.84
CA GLY A 90 -3.77 -6.78 10.43
C GLY A 90 -3.49 -5.45 11.15
N GLN A 91 -4.08 -4.33 10.71
CA GLN A 91 -3.93 -3.03 11.40
C GLN A 91 -4.67 -3.05 12.74
N VAL A 92 -5.92 -3.53 12.74
CA VAL A 92 -6.73 -3.67 13.95
C VAL A 92 -6.04 -4.62 14.94
N SER A 93 -5.54 -5.77 14.45
CA SER A 93 -4.79 -6.71 15.29
C SER A 93 -3.53 -6.08 15.89
N HIS A 94 -2.79 -5.29 15.10
CA HIS A 94 -1.57 -4.64 15.57
C HIS A 94 -1.87 -3.57 16.64
N TRP A 95 -2.86 -2.70 16.42
CA TRP A 95 -3.27 -1.70 17.40
C TRP A 95 -3.79 -2.34 18.69
N ARG A 96 -4.54 -3.44 18.59
CA ARG A 96 -4.99 -4.19 19.76
C ARG A 96 -3.82 -4.71 20.58
N THR A 97 -2.79 -5.25 19.93
CA THR A 97 -1.58 -5.72 20.63
C THR A 97 -0.85 -4.56 21.30
N LEU A 98 -0.64 -3.44 20.59
CA LEU A 98 0.00 -2.24 21.15
C LEU A 98 -0.74 -1.72 22.38
N PHE A 99 -2.07 -1.60 22.29
CA PHE A 99 -2.91 -1.15 23.39
C PHE A 99 -2.83 -2.09 24.60
N LYS A 100 -2.83 -3.41 24.37
CA LYS A 100 -2.67 -4.39 25.45
C LYS A 100 -1.31 -4.31 26.14
N THR A 101 -0.25 -3.98 25.42
CA THR A 101 1.12 -3.94 25.98
C THR A 101 1.49 -2.61 26.63
N GLY A 102 0.97 -1.49 26.12
CA GLY A 102 1.40 -0.15 26.56
C GLY A 102 0.31 0.91 26.52
N GLY A 103 -0.97 0.49 26.51
CA GLY A 103 -2.11 1.39 26.58
C GLY A 103 -2.17 2.41 25.45
N ILE A 104 -2.64 3.61 25.78
CA ILE A 104 -2.81 4.72 24.83
C ILE A 104 -1.45 5.20 24.30
N GLU A 105 -0.43 5.23 25.13
CA GLU A 105 0.91 5.72 24.76
C GLU A 105 1.54 4.88 23.65
N ALA A 106 1.31 3.56 23.64
CA ALA A 106 1.77 2.68 22.58
C ALA A 106 1.02 2.87 21.23
N LEU A 107 -0.16 3.50 21.24
CA LEU A 107 -0.92 3.81 20.01
C LEU A 107 -0.51 5.13 19.37
N ARG A 108 0.12 6.03 20.13
CA ARG A 108 0.62 7.30 19.63
C ARG A 108 1.60 7.04 18.48
N PRO A 109 1.55 7.85 17.40
CA PRO A 109 2.60 7.80 16.40
C PRO A 109 3.93 8.08 17.10
N HIS A 110 4.86 7.13 17.07
CA HIS A 110 6.19 7.35 17.59
C HIS A 110 6.81 8.49 16.79
N GLN A 111 6.85 9.70 17.38
CA GLN A 111 7.69 10.76 16.86
C GLN A 111 9.10 10.19 16.91
N ARG A 112 9.72 10.03 15.73
CA ARG A 112 11.17 9.85 15.68
C ARG A 112 11.76 11.17 16.18
N GLU A 113 12.00 11.30 17.48
CA GLU A 113 12.95 12.26 18.00
C GLU A 113 14.30 11.91 17.36
N GLY A 114 14.66 12.62 16.30
CA GLY A 114 15.89 12.37 15.53
C GLY A 114 15.70 12.13 14.02
N SER A 115 14.98 13.01 13.31
CA SER A 115 15.35 13.27 11.92
C SER A 115 15.70 14.74 11.83
N PRO A 116 16.99 15.11 11.73
CA PRO A 116 17.34 16.50 11.45
C PRO A 116 16.66 16.88 10.14
N ASN A 117 16.11 18.09 10.11
CA ASN A 117 15.53 18.72 8.94
C ASN A 117 16.32 18.35 7.69
N ASN A 118 15.64 17.88 6.65
CA ASN A 118 16.20 17.95 5.31
C ASN A 118 16.34 19.45 4.99
N GLU A 119 17.50 19.98 5.35
CA GLU A 119 18.05 21.17 4.76
C GLU A 119 17.95 21.03 3.25
N ILE A 120 17.51 22.13 2.65
CA ILE A 120 17.41 22.38 1.22
C ILE A 120 18.79 22.09 0.60
N THR A 121 19.02 20.88 0.11
CA THR A 121 20.15 20.62 -0.78
C THR A 121 19.76 21.13 -2.16
N LYS A 122 20.09 22.41 -2.37
CA LYS A 122 20.25 23.02 -3.69
C LYS A 122 21.02 22.03 -4.56
N HIS A 123 20.43 21.60 -5.68
CA HIS A 123 21.13 20.88 -6.72
C HIS A 123 22.29 21.74 -7.24
N PRO A 124 23.56 21.32 -7.18
CA PRO A 124 24.57 21.89 -8.05
C PRO A 124 24.47 21.20 -9.41
N GLU A 125 24.40 22.05 -10.44
CA GLU A 125 24.32 21.72 -11.85
C GLU A 125 25.43 20.78 -12.30
N ARG A 126 25.09 19.77 -13.11
CA ARG A 126 26.06 18.90 -13.76
C ARG A 126 26.65 19.62 -14.98
N THR A 127 27.81 20.24 -14.80
CA THR A 127 28.66 20.65 -15.92
C THR A 127 29.19 19.40 -16.64
N ASN A 128 28.79 19.23 -17.89
CA ASN A 128 29.37 18.27 -18.83
C ASN A 128 30.86 18.56 -19.00
N ILE A 129 31.71 17.58 -18.72
CA ILE A 129 33.10 17.58 -19.20
C ILE A 129 33.29 16.35 -20.07
N ILE A 130 33.43 16.63 -21.36
CA ILE A 130 33.62 15.67 -22.44
C ILE A 130 35.01 15.05 -22.28
N ARG A 131 35.06 13.72 -22.25
CA ARG A 131 36.27 12.91 -22.37
C ARG A 131 36.79 13.02 -23.81
N ILE A 132 38.01 13.52 -23.99
CA ILE A 132 38.81 13.26 -25.18
C ILE A 132 40.14 12.63 -24.75
N GLU A 133 40.42 11.49 -25.37
CA GLU A 133 41.54 10.59 -25.20
C GLU A 133 42.82 11.03 -25.93
N ARG A 134 43.95 10.47 -25.45
CA ARG A 134 45.21 10.15 -26.18
C ARG A 134 46.09 11.36 -26.56
N LYS A 135 47.41 11.27 -26.48
CA LYS A 135 48.32 10.17 -26.85
C LYS A 135 49.61 10.25 -26.05
#